data_AF-A0A8H7BLG2-F1
#
_entry.id   AF-A0A8H7BLG2-F1
#
_cell.length_a   1.000
_cell.length_b   1.000
_cell.length_c   1.000
_cell.angle_alpha   90.00
_cell.angle_beta   90.00
_cell.angle_gamma   90.00
#
_symmetry.space_group_name_H-M   'P 1'
#
loop_
_entity.id
_entity.type
_entity.pdbx_description
1 polymer ?
#
loop_
_entity_poly.entity_id
_entity_poly.type
_entity_poly.pdbx_seq_one_letter_code
_entity_poly.pdbx_strand_id
1 'polypeptide(L)'
;MDDSVAPGHPHLVARQFNIFGDANESQYNVAIAGAKNQRGLETQLMICASVGLVCFLTFCFLRTRWTVIFAPRMNMKRYRPPELPGSFLGWIVPLIKIDQEEMLDKVGLDAVVLLEFIVMAIKFFSICSIFGLIILIPISVTSGTFTTSATTYIDRMSMTVISESSNYLVAYFVLSYLFTFILFALLYQTFRSYIYLRARYLINLSKTLSSRSVIVTGIPTPLRSDQALAEYYENLGVGPVESAHVVRHIHKLNKTLKQRAAALRRLEEAYAQYWGNPCYIPSYDPDRVLGDVHLFHEIDGFAQRHQTNTNTTFFAGLVNHQSEKKLLRRPQVKTGFLGLFGPKVDAIEYYTKLFEQLDKQAMEARKSPGYEMTNVGFVTFENMSSAVIAAQIAIHPEPFNCRTVIAYEPRDVVWQNVSIRGRERIVRDILIWSITVALVFFWVIPITAVSSFTSIKAIRKAAPQIADILEQHELLQNLIQGFLPTILVNLSMMILPLIFDGSVSDEVDDITFSAC
;
A
#
# COMPACT_ATOMS: atom_id res chain seq x y z
N MET A 1 80.69 -26.27 -30.98
CA MET A 1 80.79 -26.42 -32.45
C MET A 1 79.61 -27.25 -32.93
N ASP A 2 78.47 -26.70 -33.28
CA ASP A 2 77.77 -25.47 -32.89
C ASP A 2 76.34 -25.63 -33.43
N ASP A 3 75.44 -24.93 -32.77
CA ASP A 3 74.01 -25.18 -32.73
C ASP A 3 73.24 -24.87 -34.02
N SER A 4 72.15 -25.62 -34.16
CA SER A 4 71.07 -25.45 -35.13
C SER A 4 70.20 -24.20 -34.85
N VAL A 5 69.98 -23.34 -35.85
CA VAL A 5 68.82 -22.41 -35.88
C VAL A 5 68.29 -22.25 -37.30
N ALA A 6 67.01 -22.58 -37.49
CA ALA A 6 66.21 -22.38 -38.70
C ALA A 6 65.46 -21.01 -38.69
N PRO A 7 64.92 -20.51 -39.83
CA PRO A 7 64.57 -19.10 -40.01
C PRO A 7 63.15 -18.74 -39.53
N GLY A 8 63.01 -17.58 -38.89
CA GLY A 8 61.74 -17.03 -38.39
C GLY A 8 61.14 -15.94 -39.29
N HIS A 9 59.83 -16.07 -39.55
CA HIS A 9 58.95 -15.25 -40.40
C HIS A 9 58.73 -13.79 -39.96
N PRO A 10 58.56 -12.83 -40.91
CA PRO A 10 58.25 -11.42 -40.65
C PRO A 10 56.73 -11.14 -40.64
N HIS A 11 55.96 -11.74 -39.73
CA HIS A 11 54.49 -11.56 -39.67
C HIS A 11 53.94 -11.03 -38.33
N LEU A 12 54.79 -10.77 -37.33
CA LEU A 12 54.31 -10.42 -35.98
C LEU A 12 54.26 -8.91 -35.67
N VAL A 13 54.91 -8.05 -36.47
CA VAL A 13 54.96 -6.60 -36.19
C VAL A 13 53.70 -5.87 -36.68
N ALA A 14 53.00 -6.39 -37.69
CA ALA A 14 51.76 -5.76 -38.21
C ALA A 14 50.52 -5.99 -37.32
N ARG A 15 50.51 -7.03 -36.47
CA ARG A 15 49.34 -7.36 -35.63
C ARG A 15 49.27 -6.55 -34.34
N GLN A 16 50.37 -5.95 -33.91
CA GLN A 16 50.41 -5.10 -32.70
C GLN A 16 49.83 -3.70 -32.94
N PHE A 17 49.87 -3.19 -34.19
CA PHE A 17 49.27 -1.90 -34.54
C PHE A 17 47.73 -1.95 -34.69
N ASN A 18 47.15 -3.11 -35.01
CA ASN A 18 45.68 -3.26 -35.09
C ASN A 18 44.99 -3.38 -33.71
N ILE A 19 45.70 -3.83 -32.67
CA ILE A 19 45.12 -3.95 -31.31
C ILE A 19 44.92 -2.56 -30.67
N PHE A 20 45.77 -1.59 -31.00
CA PHE A 20 45.56 -0.18 -30.60
C PHE A 20 44.44 0.51 -31.42
N GLY A 21 44.14 0.02 -32.62
CA GLY A 21 42.99 0.47 -33.43
C GLY A 21 41.65 0.04 -32.83
N ASP A 22 41.50 -1.24 -32.48
CA ASP A 22 40.28 -1.82 -31.89
C ASP A 22 39.98 -1.29 -30.46
N ALA A 23 41.02 -1.00 -29.67
CA ALA A 23 40.87 -0.37 -28.37
C ALA A 23 40.33 1.06 -28.49
N ASN A 24 40.81 1.83 -29.47
CA ASN A 24 40.29 3.17 -29.76
C ASN A 24 38.86 3.12 -30.33
N GLU A 25 38.51 2.12 -31.14
CA GLU A 25 37.16 1.98 -31.71
C GLU A 25 36.13 1.54 -30.66
N SER A 26 36.49 0.63 -29.74
CA SER A 26 35.64 0.24 -28.61
C SER A 26 35.48 1.37 -27.59
N GLN A 27 36.54 2.12 -27.28
CA GLN A 27 36.49 3.28 -26.40
C GLN A 27 35.72 4.46 -27.03
N TYR A 28 35.80 4.65 -28.35
CA TYR A 28 35.03 5.63 -29.11
C TYR A 28 33.54 5.27 -29.19
N ASN A 29 33.20 3.99 -29.38
CA ASN A 29 31.82 3.50 -29.36
C ASN A 29 31.19 3.58 -27.97
N VAL A 30 31.97 3.34 -26.90
CA VAL A 30 31.54 3.55 -25.51
C VAL A 30 31.37 5.04 -25.19
N ALA A 31 32.25 5.90 -25.68
CA ALA A 31 32.14 7.35 -25.51
C ALA A 31 30.95 7.96 -26.27
N ILE A 32 30.64 7.50 -27.49
CA ILE A 32 29.44 7.90 -28.24
C ILE A 32 28.16 7.37 -27.56
N ALA A 33 28.18 6.15 -27.01
CA ALA A 33 27.08 5.62 -26.23
C ALA A 33 26.87 6.42 -24.92
N GLY A 34 27.94 6.85 -24.25
CA GLY A 34 27.90 7.73 -23.06
C GLY A 34 27.38 9.14 -23.37
N ALA A 35 27.84 9.75 -24.45
CA ALA A 35 27.37 11.07 -24.89
C ALA A 35 25.89 11.06 -25.34
N LYS A 36 25.42 9.98 -26.00
CA LYS A 36 23.99 9.77 -26.28
C LYS A 36 23.17 9.56 -25.00
N ASN A 37 23.69 8.82 -24.02
CA ASN A 37 23.03 8.62 -22.73
C ASN A 37 22.87 9.92 -21.91
N GLN A 38 23.82 10.86 -21.96
CA GLN A 38 23.69 12.12 -21.21
C GLN A 38 22.59 13.04 -21.77
N ARG A 39 22.47 13.18 -23.09
CA ARG A 39 21.34 13.94 -23.68
C ARG A 39 19.99 13.30 -23.34
N GLY A 40 19.95 11.96 -23.25
CA GLY A 40 18.80 11.22 -22.74
C GLY A 40 18.46 11.56 -21.28
N LEU A 41 19.46 11.59 -20.40
CA LEU A 41 19.26 11.91 -18.99
C LEU A 41 18.80 13.36 -18.77
N GLU A 42 19.41 14.33 -19.45
CA GLU A 42 19.04 15.75 -19.35
C GLU A 42 17.61 15.99 -19.82
N THR A 43 17.24 15.42 -20.97
CA THR A 43 15.87 15.51 -21.50
C THR A 43 14.87 14.82 -20.56
N GLN A 44 15.22 13.67 -19.99
CA GLN A 44 14.38 12.98 -19.01
C GLN A 44 14.19 13.81 -17.74
N LEU A 45 15.24 14.43 -17.20
CA LEU A 45 15.16 15.27 -16.01
C LEU A 45 14.27 16.49 -16.28
N MET A 46 14.46 17.17 -17.41
CA MET A 46 13.65 18.32 -17.80
C MET A 46 12.16 17.97 -17.96
N ILE A 47 11.84 16.84 -18.60
CA ILE A 47 10.46 16.36 -18.74
C ILE A 47 9.88 16.01 -17.37
N CYS A 48 10.60 15.26 -16.53
CA CYS A 48 10.11 14.88 -15.20
C CYS A 48 9.91 16.10 -14.29
N ALA A 49 10.83 17.07 -14.32
CA ALA A 49 10.72 18.28 -13.50
C ALA A 49 9.57 19.17 -13.99
N SER A 50 9.39 19.32 -15.31
CA SER A 50 8.28 20.10 -15.86
C SER A 50 6.92 19.47 -15.57
N VAL A 51 6.75 18.16 -15.80
CA VAL A 51 5.53 17.43 -15.45
C VAL A 51 5.28 17.48 -13.94
N GLY A 52 6.31 17.27 -13.11
CA GLY A 52 6.23 17.37 -11.66
C GLY A 52 5.79 18.76 -11.18
N LEU A 53 6.34 19.83 -11.78
CA LEU A 53 5.95 21.21 -11.50
C LEU A 53 4.48 21.45 -11.87
N VAL A 54 4.05 21.01 -13.06
CA VAL A 54 2.65 21.13 -13.50
C VAL A 54 1.73 20.39 -12.52
N CYS A 55 2.01 19.14 -12.19
CA CYS A 55 1.23 18.36 -11.23
C CYS A 55 1.19 19.03 -9.84
N PHE A 56 2.30 19.59 -9.37
CA PHE A 56 2.37 20.32 -8.11
C PHE A 56 1.52 21.58 -8.12
N LEU A 57 1.61 22.40 -9.18
CA LEU A 57 0.79 23.61 -9.33
C LEU A 57 -0.70 23.28 -9.45
N THR A 58 -1.02 22.23 -10.22
CA THR A 58 -2.37 21.67 -10.33
C THR A 58 -2.88 21.22 -8.96
N PHE A 59 -2.09 20.48 -8.18
CA PHE A 59 -2.44 20.11 -6.80
C PHE A 59 -2.69 21.33 -5.91
N CYS A 60 -1.81 22.33 -5.93
CA CYS A 60 -1.97 23.56 -5.15
C CYS A 60 -3.26 24.31 -5.52
N PHE A 61 -3.66 24.28 -6.79
CA PHE A 61 -4.91 24.87 -7.28
C PHE A 61 -6.15 24.04 -6.90
N LEU A 62 -6.11 22.72 -7.08
CA LEU A 62 -7.24 21.83 -6.77
C LEU A 62 -7.54 21.76 -5.27
N ARG A 63 -6.50 21.78 -4.43
CA ARG A 63 -6.62 21.74 -2.97
C ARG A 63 -7.43 22.92 -2.41
N THR A 64 -7.28 24.13 -2.96
CA THR A 64 -8.01 25.31 -2.49
C THR A 64 -9.47 25.30 -2.93
N ARG A 65 -9.79 24.64 -4.06
CA ARG A 65 -11.14 24.61 -4.63
C ARG A 65 -11.99 23.45 -4.13
N TRP A 66 -11.39 22.27 -3.90
CA TRP A 66 -12.10 21.04 -3.51
C TRP A 66 -11.68 20.52 -2.13
N THR A 67 -11.94 21.31 -1.09
CA THR A 67 -11.59 20.98 0.31
C THR A 67 -12.22 19.66 0.79
N VAL A 68 -13.39 19.29 0.27
CA VAL A 68 -14.08 18.03 0.63
C VAL A 68 -13.28 16.79 0.21
N ILE A 69 -12.59 16.83 -0.94
CA ILE A 69 -11.80 15.71 -1.47
C ILE A 69 -10.40 15.69 -0.83
N PHE A 70 -9.76 16.86 -0.70
CA PHE A 70 -8.37 16.96 -0.23
C PHE A 70 -8.23 17.05 1.29
N ALA A 71 -9.30 17.36 2.02
CA ALA A 71 -9.29 17.47 3.49
C ALA A 71 -10.49 16.76 4.16
N PRO A 72 -10.77 15.48 3.86
CA PRO A 72 -11.92 14.77 4.41
C PRO A 72 -11.83 14.59 5.93
N ARG A 73 -10.60 14.49 6.47
CA ARG A 73 -10.35 14.37 7.92
C ARG A 73 -10.72 15.64 8.71
N MET A 74 -10.88 16.79 8.06
CA MET A 74 -11.36 18.02 8.72
C MET A 74 -12.82 17.89 9.18
N ASN A 75 -13.60 17.04 8.51
CA ASN A 75 -15.01 16.82 8.81
C ASN A 75 -15.23 15.83 9.96
N MET A 76 -14.17 15.22 10.51
CA MET A 76 -14.29 14.32 11.65
C MET A 76 -14.51 15.11 12.95
N LYS A 77 -15.47 14.68 13.77
CA LYS A 77 -15.77 15.29 15.08
C LYS A 77 -14.67 15.01 16.12
N ARG A 78 -14.02 13.84 16.02
CA ARG A 78 -12.94 13.38 16.91
C ARG A 78 -11.63 13.34 16.11
N TYR A 79 -10.52 13.78 16.70
CA TYR A 79 -9.19 13.84 16.06
C TYR A 79 -9.07 14.79 14.86
N ARG A 80 -9.73 15.96 14.91
CA ARG A 80 -9.61 16.98 13.87
C ARG A 80 -8.19 17.57 13.82
N PRO A 81 -7.50 17.56 12.65
CA PRO A 81 -6.21 18.23 12.51
C PRO A 81 -6.36 19.76 12.57
N PRO A 82 -5.28 20.51 12.90
CA PRO A 82 -5.34 21.96 12.94
C PRO A 82 -5.70 22.51 11.56
N GLU A 83 -6.44 23.62 11.54
CA GLU A 83 -6.88 24.23 10.29
C GLU A 83 -5.68 24.74 9.48
N LEU A 84 -5.56 24.26 8.24
CA LEU A 84 -4.53 24.71 7.32
C LEU A 84 -5.00 26.00 6.63
N PRO A 85 -4.14 27.00 6.44
CA PRO A 85 -4.51 28.22 5.73
C PRO A 85 -4.87 27.91 4.28
N GLY A 86 -5.89 28.61 3.76
CA GLY A 86 -6.38 28.48 2.38
C GLY A 86 -5.46 29.06 1.30
N SER A 87 -4.28 29.56 1.67
CA SER A 87 -3.30 30.14 0.74
C SER A 87 -2.62 29.08 -0.12
N PHE A 88 -2.19 29.44 -1.34
CA PHE A 88 -1.61 28.53 -2.34
C PHE A 88 -0.45 27.67 -1.81
N LEU A 89 0.52 28.28 -1.10
CA LEU A 89 1.67 27.62 -0.47
C LEU A 89 1.67 27.69 1.07
N GLY A 90 0.63 28.27 1.68
CA GLY A 90 0.60 28.52 3.12
C GLY A 90 0.58 27.27 4.00
N TRP A 91 0.34 26.10 3.42
CA TRP A 91 0.26 24.82 4.12
C TRP A 91 1.63 24.23 4.51
N ILE A 92 2.70 24.64 3.82
CA ILE A 92 4.04 24.04 4.00
C ILE A 92 4.60 24.37 5.39
N VAL A 93 4.54 25.65 5.79
CA VAL A 93 5.12 26.12 7.06
C VAL A 93 4.43 25.49 8.28
N PRO A 94 3.07 25.45 8.35
CA PRO A 94 2.39 24.70 9.39
C PRO A 94 2.80 23.23 9.42
N LEU A 95 2.88 22.55 8.26
CA LEU A 95 3.25 21.13 8.23
C LEU A 95 4.62 20.84 8.82
N ILE A 96 5.61 21.69 8.54
CA ILE A 96 6.97 21.53 9.07
C ILE A 96 7.04 21.85 10.58
N LYS A 97 6.13 22.68 11.08
CA LYS A 97 6.09 23.10 12.49
C LYS A 97 5.26 22.21 13.40
N ILE A 98 4.48 21.27 12.86
CA ILE A 98 3.67 20.35 13.68
C ILE A 98 4.60 19.48 14.53
N ASP A 99 4.29 19.39 15.82
CA ASP A 99 5.04 18.56 16.75
C ASP A 99 4.69 17.08 16.59
N GLN A 100 5.69 16.21 16.77
CA GLN A 100 5.54 14.76 16.55
C GLN A 100 4.53 14.15 17.53
N GLU A 101 4.42 14.69 18.75
CA GLU A 101 3.46 14.22 19.75
C GLU A 101 2.01 14.50 19.33
N GLU A 102 1.76 15.67 18.74
CA GLU A 102 0.44 16.02 18.23
C GLU A 102 0.07 15.14 17.02
N MET A 103 1.05 14.75 16.21
CA MET A 103 0.84 13.83 15.09
C MET A 103 0.48 12.43 15.57
N LEU A 104 1.07 11.95 16.67
CA LEU A 104 0.82 10.62 17.22
C LEU A 104 -0.66 10.45 17.59
N ASP A 105 -1.25 11.43 18.26
CA ASP A 105 -2.64 11.37 18.71
C ASP A 105 -3.66 11.50 17.56
N LYS A 106 -3.28 12.17 16.45
CA LYS A 106 -4.19 12.48 15.34
C LYS A 106 -4.09 11.53 14.15
N VAL A 107 -2.89 11.06 13.83
CA VAL A 107 -2.61 10.27 12.62
C VAL A 107 -2.37 8.80 12.95
N GLY A 108 -1.86 8.50 14.14
CA GLY A 108 -1.51 7.15 14.59
C GLY A 108 -0.01 6.89 14.57
N LEU A 109 0.44 5.85 15.29
CA LEU A 109 1.86 5.51 15.46
C LEU A 109 2.52 5.17 14.12
N ASP A 110 1.91 4.31 13.31
CA ASP A 110 2.50 3.81 12.07
C ASP A 110 2.85 4.94 11.08
N ALA A 111 1.91 5.85 10.84
CA ALA A 111 2.12 7.01 9.98
C ALA A 111 3.22 7.95 10.49
N VAL A 112 3.33 8.14 11.81
CA VAL A 112 4.39 8.96 12.40
C VAL A 112 5.75 8.29 12.21
N VAL A 113 5.85 6.97 12.39
CA VAL A 113 7.10 6.22 12.19
C VAL A 113 7.55 6.25 10.73
N LEU A 114 6.62 6.07 9.79
CA LEU A 114 6.91 6.22 8.36
C LEU A 114 7.41 7.63 8.03
N LEU A 115 6.80 8.66 8.61
CA LEU A 115 7.24 10.04 8.42
C LEU A 115 8.62 10.30 9.02
N GLU A 116 8.89 9.81 10.24
CA GLU A 116 10.22 9.89 10.86
C GLU A 116 11.28 9.21 10.01
N PHE A 117 10.96 8.05 9.42
CA PHE A 117 11.84 7.34 8.50
C PHE A 117 12.16 8.18 7.25
N ILE A 118 11.14 8.79 6.63
CA ILE A 118 11.33 9.66 5.45
C ILE A 118 12.17 10.90 5.82
N VAL A 119 11.91 11.52 6.96
CA VAL A 119 12.68 12.69 7.45
C VAL A 119 14.13 12.29 7.73
N MET A 120 14.37 11.11 8.33
CA MET A 120 15.71 10.57 8.54
C MET A 120 16.44 10.34 7.21
N ALA A 121 15.75 9.75 6.21
CA ALA A 121 16.32 9.56 4.89
C ALA A 121 16.70 10.90 4.22
N ILE A 122 15.83 11.92 4.30
CA ILE A 122 16.14 13.28 3.79
C ILE A 122 17.37 13.87 4.47
N LYS A 123 17.49 13.73 5.80
CA LYS A 123 18.67 14.19 6.55
C LYS A 123 19.94 13.46 6.10
N PHE A 124 19.88 12.14 5.97
CA PHE A 124 21.00 11.32 5.50
C PHE A 124 21.45 11.74 4.08
N PHE A 125 20.52 11.78 3.12
CA PHE A 125 20.85 12.17 1.74
C PHE A 125 21.33 13.61 1.63
N SER A 126 20.83 14.52 2.46
CA SER A 126 21.29 15.91 2.51
C SER A 126 22.74 16.01 2.99
N ILE A 127 23.11 15.26 4.02
CA ILE A 127 24.50 15.18 4.50
C ILE A 127 25.41 14.57 3.43
N CYS A 128 25.02 13.42 2.86
CA CYS A 128 25.77 12.77 1.79
C CYS A 128 25.93 13.67 0.55
N SER A 129 24.90 14.44 0.20
CA SER A 129 24.95 15.41 -0.90
C SER A 129 25.97 16.51 -0.63
N ILE A 130 26.01 17.08 0.58
CA ILE A 130 27.00 18.10 0.96
C ILE A 130 28.43 17.56 0.82
N PHE A 131 28.72 16.37 1.36
CA PHE A 131 30.04 15.75 1.23
C PHE A 131 30.37 15.35 -0.22
N GLY A 132 29.37 14.90 -0.99
CA GLY A 132 29.52 14.59 -2.41
C GLY A 132 29.90 15.83 -3.24
N LEU A 133 29.19 16.94 -3.02
CA LEU A 133 29.44 18.20 -3.73
C LEU A 133 30.77 18.85 -3.34
N ILE A 134 31.14 18.80 -2.06
CA ILE A 134 32.33 19.51 -1.54
C ILE A 134 33.61 18.70 -1.71
N ILE A 135 33.55 17.36 -1.61
CA ILE A 135 34.75 16.51 -1.58
C ILE A 135 34.83 15.61 -2.82
N LEU A 136 33.81 14.82 -3.11
CA LEU A 136 33.89 13.80 -4.16
C LEU A 136 33.95 14.41 -5.57
N ILE A 137 33.11 15.42 -5.87
CA ILE A 137 33.10 16.06 -7.19
C ILE A 137 34.42 16.78 -7.49
N PRO A 138 35.00 17.59 -6.59
CA PRO A 138 36.29 18.21 -6.87
C PRO A 138 37.42 17.20 -7.07
N ILE A 139 37.42 16.09 -6.33
CA ILE A 139 38.42 15.02 -6.48
C ILE A 139 38.28 14.34 -7.85
N SER A 140 37.08 13.96 -8.28
CA SER A 140 36.87 13.34 -9.60
C SER A 140 37.24 14.28 -10.74
N VAL A 141 36.89 15.56 -10.63
CA VAL A 141 37.21 16.57 -11.65
C VAL A 141 38.72 16.88 -11.71
N THR A 142 39.42 16.92 -10.57
CA THR A 142 40.85 17.29 -10.55
C THR A 142 41.75 16.12 -10.93
N SER A 143 41.39 14.91 -10.53
CA SER A 143 42.22 13.70 -10.73
C SER A 143 41.90 12.94 -12.02
N GLY A 144 40.79 13.26 -12.67
CA GLY A 144 40.36 12.60 -13.90
C GLY A 144 41.34 12.83 -15.05
N THR A 145 41.79 11.74 -15.68
CA THR A 145 42.55 11.83 -16.93
C THR A 145 41.60 12.03 -18.10
N PHE A 146 41.35 13.29 -18.48
CA PHE A 146 40.48 13.64 -19.60
C PHE A 146 41.22 13.51 -20.93
N THR A 147 41.42 12.27 -21.40
CA THR A 147 42.18 11.98 -22.63
C THR A 147 41.36 12.18 -23.91
N THR A 148 40.04 12.33 -23.82
CA THR A 148 39.15 12.50 -24.98
C THR A 148 38.11 13.60 -24.80
N SER A 149 37.93 14.45 -25.82
CA SER A 149 36.89 15.50 -25.92
C SER A 149 35.44 14.98 -25.85
N ALA A 150 35.26 13.66 -25.71
CA ALA A 150 33.97 12.97 -25.62
C ALA A 150 33.53 12.67 -24.18
N THR A 151 34.32 12.97 -23.14
CA THR A 151 33.87 12.77 -21.75
C THR A 151 32.83 13.82 -21.39
N THR A 152 31.63 13.37 -21.08
CA THR A 152 30.50 14.24 -20.81
C THR A 152 30.56 14.83 -19.39
N TYR A 153 29.91 15.98 -19.14
CA TYR A 153 30.01 16.69 -17.84
C TYR A 153 29.65 15.81 -16.63
N ILE A 154 28.70 14.89 -16.79
CA ILE A 154 28.27 13.98 -15.71
C ILE A 154 29.29 12.86 -15.51
N ASP A 155 29.89 12.36 -16.59
CA ASP A 155 30.95 11.35 -16.49
C ASP A 155 32.13 11.89 -15.69
N ARG A 156 32.46 13.18 -15.84
CA ARG A 156 33.52 13.85 -15.06
C ARG A 156 33.27 13.88 -13.54
N MET A 157 32.03 13.73 -13.10
CA MET A 157 31.68 13.68 -11.68
C MET A 157 31.79 12.27 -11.09
N SER A 158 31.85 11.24 -11.95
CA SER A 158 31.87 9.83 -11.57
C SER A 158 33.27 9.34 -11.19
N MET A 159 33.31 8.34 -10.30
CA MET A 159 34.55 7.64 -9.91
C MET A 159 35.23 6.93 -11.09
N THR A 160 34.49 6.63 -12.16
CA THR A 160 34.96 5.90 -13.35
C THR A 160 36.09 6.61 -14.13
N VAL A 161 36.32 7.91 -13.89
CA VAL A 161 37.37 8.70 -14.57
C VAL A 161 38.72 8.62 -13.85
N ILE A 162 38.73 8.10 -12.61
CA ILE A 162 39.94 8.01 -11.79
C ILE A 162 40.73 6.75 -12.18
N SER A 163 42.04 6.89 -12.37
CA SER A 163 42.92 5.76 -12.69
C SER A 163 43.09 4.79 -11.51
N GLU A 164 43.18 3.50 -11.81
CA GLU A 164 43.19 2.41 -10.81
C GLU A 164 44.34 2.49 -9.79
N SER A 165 45.45 3.14 -10.13
CA SER A 165 46.64 3.26 -9.27
C SER A 165 46.71 4.56 -8.47
N SER A 166 45.61 5.31 -8.37
CA SER A 166 45.60 6.65 -7.81
C SER A 166 45.27 6.70 -6.32
N ASN A 167 46.03 7.50 -5.56
CA ASN A 167 45.81 7.71 -4.11
C ASN A 167 44.45 8.36 -3.81
N TYR A 168 43.79 8.97 -4.80
CA TYR A 168 42.48 9.62 -4.62
C TYR A 168 41.33 8.62 -4.38
N LEU A 169 41.49 7.34 -4.75
CA LEU A 169 40.51 6.30 -4.46
C LEU A 169 40.33 6.04 -2.96
N VAL A 170 41.37 6.33 -2.15
CA VAL A 170 41.32 6.24 -0.68
C VAL A 170 40.27 7.19 -0.12
N ALA A 171 40.05 8.36 -0.74
CA ALA A 171 39.03 9.31 -0.28
C ALA A 171 37.60 8.73 -0.41
N TYR A 172 37.32 8.02 -1.50
CA TYR A 172 36.03 7.33 -1.70
C TYR A 172 35.83 6.22 -0.67
N PHE A 173 36.87 5.43 -0.40
CA PHE A 173 36.83 4.40 0.62
C PHE A 173 36.56 5.00 2.00
N VAL A 174 37.33 6.00 2.44
CA VAL A 174 37.14 6.65 3.74
C VAL A 174 35.75 7.28 3.86
N LEU A 175 35.27 7.97 2.83
CA LEU A 175 33.94 8.56 2.82
C LEU A 175 32.82 7.52 2.84
N SER A 176 33.00 6.35 2.23
CA SER A 176 32.03 5.27 2.32
C SER A 176 31.87 4.79 3.78
N TYR A 177 32.97 4.62 4.52
CA TYR A 177 32.90 4.30 5.95
C TYR A 177 32.28 5.43 6.76
N LEU A 178 32.62 6.68 6.46
CA LEU A 178 32.01 7.84 7.11
C LEU A 178 30.48 7.85 6.91
N PHE A 179 30.00 7.62 5.68
CA PHE A 179 28.58 7.56 5.38
C PHE A 179 27.89 6.38 6.06
N THR A 180 28.54 5.21 6.15
CA THR A 180 27.98 4.08 6.92
C THR A 180 27.86 4.43 8.40
N PHE A 181 28.85 5.08 9.00
CA PHE A 181 28.80 5.50 10.40
C PHE A 181 27.71 6.53 10.66
N ILE A 182 27.58 7.54 9.79
CA ILE A 182 26.51 8.55 9.86
C ILE A 182 25.14 7.88 9.73
N LEU A 183 24.99 6.92 8.81
CA LEU A 183 23.76 6.15 8.66
C LEU A 183 23.40 5.39 9.93
N PHE A 184 24.37 4.67 10.53
CA PHE A 184 24.15 3.97 11.78
C PHE A 184 23.79 4.92 12.93
N ALA A 185 24.42 6.09 13.02
CA ALA A 185 24.11 7.09 14.04
C ALA A 185 22.68 7.65 13.89
N LEU A 186 22.27 7.98 12.66
CA LEU A 186 20.91 8.45 12.37
C LEU A 186 19.86 7.36 12.61
N LEU A 187 20.13 6.12 12.18
CA LEU A 187 19.26 4.98 12.46
C LEU A 187 19.10 4.75 13.95
N TYR A 188 20.20 4.82 14.71
CA TYR A 188 20.17 4.67 16.16
C TYR A 188 19.31 5.76 16.83
N GLN A 189 19.45 7.01 16.38
CA GLN A 189 18.65 8.12 16.88
C GLN A 189 17.16 7.92 16.59
N THR A 190 16.79 7.58 15.35
CA THR A 190 15.40 7.30 14.97
C THR A 190 14.85 6.10 15.74
N PHE A 191 15.63 5.04 15.92
CA PHE A 191 15.20 3.86 16.68
C PHE A 191 14.93 4.17 18.16
N ARG A 192 15.76 5.01 18.78
CA ARG A 192 15.50 5.50 20.15
C ARG A 192 14.22 6.34 20.23
N SER A 193 13.97 7.23 19.26
CA SER A 193 12.73 8.01 19.15
C SER A 193 11.51 7.08 19.06
N TYR A 194 11.59 6.08 18.17
CA TYR A 194 10.55 5.07 17.99
C TYR A 194 10.21 4.33 19.28
N ILE A 195 11.21 3.88 20.05
CA ILE A 195 10.96 3.18 21.32
C ILE A 195 10.15 4.06 22.28
N TYR A 196 10.52 5.35 22.40
CA TYR A 196 9.81 6.29 23.26
C TYR A 196 8.36 6.52 22.79
N LEU A 197 8.17 6.79 21.49
CA LEU A 197 6.85 7.00 20.90
C LEU A 197 5.96 5.76 21.04
N ARG A 198 6.52 4.56 20.78
CA ARG A 198 5.81 3.29 20.95
C ARG A 198 5.40 3.05 22.39
N ALA A 199 6.28 3.30 23.36
CA ALA A 199 5.95 3.12 24.77
C ALA A 199 4.77 4.02 25.19
N ARG A 200 4.81 5.30 24.80
CA ARG A 200 3.72 6.26 25.07
C ARG A 200 2.41 5.84 24.38
N TYR A 201 2.49 5.41 23.13
CA TYR A 201 1.33 4.93 22.37
C TYR A 201 0.68 3.70 23.05
N LEU A 202 1.47 2.73 23.48
CA LEU A 202 0.96 1.53 24.16
C LEU A 202 0.30 1.85 25.51
N ILE A 203 0.82 2.82 26.26
CA ILE A 203 0.20 3.29 27.50
C ILE A 203 -1.18 3.90 27.21
N ASN A 204 -1.32 4.70 26.15
CA ASN A 204 -2.61 5.23 25.74
C ASN A 204 -3.58 4.13 25.25
N LEU A 205 -3.04 3.10 24.59
CA LEU A 205 -3.81 1.97 24.07
C LEU A 205 -4.30 1.02 25.18
N SER A 206 -3.67 1.02 26.37
CA SER A 206 -4.05 0.15 27.51
C SER A 206 -5.52 0.26 27.95
N LYS A 207 -6.18 1.37 27.61
CA LYS A 207 -7.61 1.61 27.89
C LYS A 207 -8.55 0.93 26.90
N THR A 208 -8.02 0.48 25.76
CA THR A 208 -8.80 -0.12 24.67
C THR A 208 -8.95 -1.63 24.89
N LEU A 209 -10.12 -2.17 24.54
CA LEU A 209 -10.42 -3.61 24.61
C LEU A 209 -9.36 -4.49 23.93
N SER A 210 -8.88 -4.11 22.75
CA SER A 210 -7.85 -4.87 22.01
C SER A 210 -6.56 -5.11 22.83
N SER A 211 -6.16 -4.18 23.71
CA SER A 211 -4.96 -4.37 24.55
C SER A 211 -5.15 -5.39 25.68
N ARG A 212 -6.40 -5.64 26.09
CA ARG A 212 -6.79 -6.57 27.15
C ARG A 212 -7.32 -7.90 26.61
N SER A 213 -7.46 -8.01 25.29
CA SER A 213 -7.97 -9.19 24.62
C SER A 213 -6.85 -9.98 23.96
N VAL A 214 -7.02 -11.29 23.90
CA VAL A 214 -6.10 -12.25 23.27
C VAL A 214 -6.91 -13.08 22.30
N ILE A 215 -6.36 -13.30 21.10
CA ILE A 215 -6.89 -14.26 20.15
C ILE A 215 -6.25 -15.63 20.40
N VAL A 216 -7.08 -16.65 20.55
CA VAL A 216 -6.70 -18.04 20.79
C VAL A 216 -6.96 -18.83 19.53
N THR A 217 -5.93 -19.47 18.98
CA THR A 217 -6.02 -20.30 17.77
C THR A 217 -5.74 -21.77 18.09
N GLY A 218 -6.41 -22.69 17.40
CA GLY A 218 -6.24 -24.12 17.63
C GLY A 218 -6.95 -24.64 18.88
N ILE A 219 -8.15 -24.14 19.18
CA ILE A 219 -8.94 -24.61 20.33
C ILE A 219 -9.38 -26.07 20.11
N PRO A 220 -9.00 -27.00 21.02
CA PRO A 220 -9.48 -28.38 21.00
C PRO A 220 -11.00 -28.47 21.12
N THR A 221 -11.62 -29.47 20.48
CA THR A 221 -13.08 -29.69 20.53
C THR A 221 -13.72 -29.59 21.92
N PRO A 222 -13.15 -30.13 23.02
CA PRO A 222 -13.76 -29.99 24.36
C PRO A 222 -13.79 -28.56 24.90
N LEU A 223 -12.89 -27.69 24.43
CA LEU A 223 -12.78 -26.29 24.86
C LEU A 223 -13.49 -25.32 23.92
N ARG A 224 -14.17 -25.82 22.88
CA ARG A 224 -14.99 -24.99 21.96
C ARG A 224 -16.34 -24.68 22.60
N SER A 225 -16.32 -23.96 23.70
CA SER A 225 -17.49 -23.34 24.33
C SER A 225 -17.02 -22.08 25.03
N ASP A 226 -17.82 -21.02 24.96
CA ASP A 226 -17.49 -19.72 25.55
C ASP A 226 -17.17 -19.86 27.05
N GLN A 227 -17.98 -20.64 27.77
CA GLN A 227 -17.80 -20.90 29.19
C GLN A 227 -16.57 -21.79 29.47
N ALA A 228 -16.39 -22.88 28.72
CA ALA A 228 -15.27 -23.79 28.92
C ALA A 228 -13.91 -23.11 28.65
N LEU A 229 -13.88 -22.18 27.69
CA LEU A 229 -12.71 -21.38 27.39
C LEU A 229 -12.41 -20.41 28.54
N ALA A 230 -13.42 -19.70 29.07
CA ALA A 230 -13.23 -18.82 30.22
C ALA A 230 -12.70 -19.58 31.44
N GLU A 231 -13.35 -20.69 31.81
CA GLU A 231 -12.94 -21.54 32.93
C GLU A 231 -11.50 -22.07 32.76
N TYR A 232 -11.11 -22.43 31.52
CA TYR A 232 -9.75 -22.87 31.24
C TYR A 232 -8.69 -21.79 31.54
N TYR A 233 -8.93 -20.53 31.14
CA TYR A 233 -7.99 -19.43 31.40
C TYR A 233 -7.98 -18.97 32.86
N GLU A 234 -9.12 -19.01 33.54
CA GLU A 234 -9.20 -18.73 34.98
C GLU A 234 -8.44 -19.79 35.79
N ASN A 235 -8.60 -21.08 35.45
CA ASN A 235 -7.91 -22.19 36.11
C ASN A 235 -6.39 -22.17 35.90
N LEU A 236 -5.89 -21.55 34.82
CA LEU A 236 -4.46 -21.37 34.58
C LEU A 236 -3.83 -20.29 35.49
N GLY A 237 -4.63 -19.48 36.19
CA GLY A 237 -4.13 -18.46 37.10
C GLY A 237 -3.47 -17.24 36.42
N VAL A 238 -3.78 -16.99 35.14
CA VAL A 238 -3.23 -15.85 34.38
C VAL A 238 -3.90 -14.52 34.77
N GLY A 239 -5.14 -14.59 35.26
CA GLY A 239 -5.92 -13.47 35.75
C GLY A 239 -7.42 -13.65 35.53
N PRO A 240 -8.26 -12.75 36.06
CA PRO A 240 -9.71 -12.80 35.86
C PRO A 240 -10.07 -12.53 34.39
N VAL A 241 -10.97 -13.35 33.86
CA VAL A 241 -11.49 -13.25 32.49
C VAL A 241 -12.78 -12.42 32.52
N GLU A 242 -12.81 -11.31 31.77
CA GLU A 242 -14.00 -10.48 31.62
C GLU A 242 -15.02 -11.14 30.68
N SER A 243 -14.55 -11.69 29.56
CA SER A 243 -15.39 -12.39 28.59
C SER A 243 -14.60 -13.33 27.69
N ALA A 244 -15.22 -14.41 27.24
CA ALA A 244 -14.64 -15.31 26.24
C ALA A 244 -15.69 -15.61 25.16
N HIS A 245 -15.26 -15.58 23.90
CA HIS A 245 -16.12 -15.81 22.73
C HIS A 245 -15.42 -16.68 21.70
N VAL A 246 -15.98 -17.85 21.41
CA VAL A 246 -15.53 -18.73 20.34
C VAL A 246 -16.14 -18.29 19.01
N VAL A 247 -15.29 -18.09 18.01
CA VAL A 247 -15.71 -17.65 16.68
C VAL A 247 -16.54 -18.75 16.01
N ARG A 248 -17.62 -18.36 15.36
CA ARG A 248 -18.53 -19.27 14.65
C ARG A 248 -18.32 -19.20 13.15
N HIS A 249 -18.54 -20.31 12.45
CA HIS A 249 -18.38 -20.37 11.01
C HIS A 249 -19.57 -19.69 10.28
N ILE A 250 -19.44 -18.39 9.98
CA ILE A 250 -20.52 -17.54 9.44
C ILE A 250 -20.44 -17.28 7.91
N HIS A 251 -19.74 -18.12 7.14
CA HIS A 251 -19.48 -17.85 5.71
C HIS A 251 -20.77 -17.58 4.89
N LYS A 252 -21.79 -18.44 5.06
CA LYS A 252 -23.09 -18.28 4.37
C LYS A 252 -23.78 -16.97 4.72
N LEU A 253 -23.81 -16.61 6.01
CA LEU A 253 -24.41 -15.36 6.49
C LEU A 253 -23.68 -14.14 5.93
N ASN A 254 -22.34 -14.16 5.99
CA ASN A 254 -21.52 -13.08 5.44
C ASN A 254 -21.76 -12.89 3.94
N LYS A 255 -21.88 -13.97 3.17
CA LYS A 255 -22.22 -13.90 1.74
C LYS A 255 -23.57 -13.23 1.50
N THR A 256 -24.61 -13.64 2.25
CA THR A 256 -25.94 -13.03 2.16
C THR A 256 -25.94 -11.57 2.59
N LEU A 257 -25.20 -11.21 3.65
CA LEU A 257 -25.07 -9.82 4.10
C LEU A 257 -24.33 -8.94 3.08
N LYS A 258 -23.26 -9.45 2.45
CA LYS A 258 -22.56 -8.75 1.36
C LYS A 258 -23.50 -8.50 0.18
N GLN A 259 -24.28 -9.50 -0.22
CA GLN A 259 -25.28 -9.36 -1.28
C GLN A 259 -26.37 -8.35 -0.92
N ARG A 260 -26.88 -8.39 0.32
CA ARG A 260 -27.86 -7.43 0.84
C ARG A 260 -27.33 -6.00 0.81
N ALA A 261 -26.10 -5.79 1.26
CA ALA A 261 -25.45 -4.48 1.24
C ALA A 261 -25.22 -3.97 -0.20
N ALA A 262 -24.82 -4.85 -1.12
CA ALA A 262 -24.66 -4.49 -2.53
C ALA A 262 -26.00 -4.12 -3.18
N ALA A 263 -27.08 -4.83 -2.85
CA ALA A 263 -28.42 -4.49 -3.33
C ALA A 263 -28.89 -3.14 -2.76
N LEU A 264 -28.65 -2.87 -1.48
CA LEU A 264 -28.95 -1.59 -0.85
C LEU A 264 -28.18 -0.44 -1.52
N ARG A 265 -26.89 -0.62 -1.78
CA ARG A 265 -26.06 0.40 -2.45
C ARG A 265 -26.58 0.72 -3.85
N ARG A 266 -26.98 -0.29 -4.62
CA ARG A 266 -27.60 -0.10 -5.95
C ARG A 266 -28.97 0.58 -5.87
N LEU A 267 -29.73 0.29 -4.81
CA LEU A 267 -31.00 0.98 -4.53
C LEU A 267 -30.77 2.46 -4.23
N GLU A 268 -29.79 2.77 -3.37
CA GLU A 268 -29.37 4.14 -3.05
C GLU A 268 -28.88 4.88 -4.30
N GLU A 269 -28.09 4.25 -5.16
CA GLU A 269 -27.67 4.80 -6.46
C GLU A 269 -28.86 5.11 -7.37
N ALA A 270 -29.86 4.23 -7.44
CA ALA A 270 -31.07 4.45 -8.22
C ALA A 270 -31.88 5.64 -7.67
N TYR A 271 -32.02 5.76 -6.35
CA TYR A 271 -32.64 6.92 -5.71
C TYR A 271 -31.84 8.21 -5.95
N ALA A 272 -30.51 8.15 -5.88
CA ALA A 272 -29.64 9.29 -6.15
C ALA A 272 -29.74 9.77 -7.61
N GLN A 273 -29.89 8.85 -8.57
CA GLN A 273 -30.16 9.20 -9.98
C GLN A 273 -31.54 9.83 -10.17
N TYR A 274 -32.55 9.32 -9.45
CA TYR A 274 -33.92 9.82 -9.56
C TYR A 274 -34.10 11.20 -8.91
N TRP A 275 -33.53 11.44 -7.73
CA TRP A 275 -33.66 12.70 -6.99
C TRP A 275 -32.55 13.71 -7.25
N GLY A 276 -31.42 13.28 -7.84
CA GLY A 276 -30.21 14.07 -7.98
C GLY A 276 -29.33 14.04 -6.72
N ASN A 277 -28.03 14.34 -6.90
CA ASN A 277 -27.06 14.45 -5.82
C ASN A 277 -26.42 15.86 -5.86
N PRO A 278 -26.63 16.73 -4.85
CA PRO A 278 -27.29 16.48 -3.57
C PRO A 278 -28.82 16.40 -3.66
N CYS A 279 -29.41 15.54 -2.84
CA CYS A 279 -30.86 15.41 -2.72
C CYS A 279 -31.40 16.55 -1.83
N TYR A 280 -32.13 17.50 -2.43
CA TYR A 280 -32.71 18.64 -1.69
C TYR A 280 -34.16 18.34 -1.32
N ILE A 281 -34.35 17.58 -0.24
CA ILE A 281 -35.68 17.35 0.34
C ILE A 281 -35.95 18.50 1.32
N PRO A 282 -36.95 19.37 1.10
CA PRO A 282 -37.21 20.54 1.96
C PRO A 282 -37.53 20.19 3.42
N SER A 283 -37.99 18.97 3.67
CA SER A 283 -38.31 18.42 4.99
C SER A 283 -37.17 17.58 5.62
N TYR A 284 -36.06 17.35 4.92
CA TYR A 284 -34.95 16.55 5.41
C TYR A 284 -33.91 17.47 6.08
N ASP A 285 -33.93 17.46 7.40
CA ASP A 285 -32.91 18.08 8.24
C ASP A 285 -32.01 16.97 8.81
N PRO A 286 -30.78 16.79 8.30
CA PRO A 286 -29.91 15.69 8.71
C PRO A 286 -29.54 15.74 10.20
N ASP A 287 -29.50 16.94 10.80
CA ASP A 287 -29.18 17.09 12.22
C ASP A 287 -30.33 16.61 13.13
N ARG A 288 -31.59 16.79 12.69
CA ARG A 288 -32.75 16.22 13.38
C ARG A 288 -32.77 14.70 13.31
N VAL A 289 -32.54 14.11 12.12
CA VAL A 289 -32.55 12.66 11.95
C VAL A 289 -31.43 11.98 12.75
N LEU A 290 -30.23 12.57 12.76
CA LEU A 290 -29.11 12.07 13.58
C LEU A 290 -29.39 12.19 15.08
N GLY A 291 -30.07 13.27 15.50
CA GLY A 291 -30.58 13.43 16.86
C GLY A 291 -31.57 12.33 17.22
N ASP A 292 -32.54 12.07 16.35
CA ASP A 292 -33.57 11.04 16.54
C ASP A 292 -32.97 9.62 16.60
N VAL A 293 -31.93 9.32 15.81
CA VAL A 293 -31.21 8.03 15.87
C VAL A 293 -30.43 7.87 17.18
N HIS A 294 -29.81 8.94 17.68
CA HIS A 294 -29.15 8.93 18.99
C HIS A 294 -30.15 8.67 20.11
N LEU A 295 -31.30 9.34 20.05
CA LEU A 295 -32.39 9.21 21.00
C LEU A 295 -33.05 7.82 20.90
N PHE A 296 -33.16 7.27 19.70
CA PHE A 296 -33.58 5.89 19.47
C PHE A 296 -32.60 4.90 20.08
N HIS A 297 -31.29 5.07 19.92
CA HIS A 297 -30.28 4.20 20.56
C HIS A 297 -30.29 4.28 22.09
N GLU A 298 -30.55 5.46 22.65
CA GLU A 298 -30.77 5.63 24.09
C GLU A 298 -32.04 4.91 24.55
N ILE A 299 -33.14 5.02 23.79
CA ILE A 299 -34.41 4.34 24.08
C ILE A 299 -34.31 2.82 23.86
N ASP A 300 -33.57 2.34 22.86
CA ASP A 300 -33.38 0.91 22.58
C ASP A 300 -32.59 0.23 23.71
N GLY A 301 -31.67 0.97 24.34
CA GLY A 301 -31.02 0.59 25.60
C GLY A 301 -31.99 0.40 26.77
N PHE A 302 -33.15 1.08 26.75
CA PHE A 302 -34.26 0.87 27.69
C PHE A 302 -35.30 -0.15 27.21
N ALA A 303 -35.49 -0.31 25.89
CA ALA A 303 -36.53 -1.14 25.28
C ALA A 303 -36.19 -2.64 25.23
N GLN A 304 -34.97 -3.04 25.57
CA GLN A 304 -34.58 -4.46 25.73
C GLN A 304 -35.36 -5.22 26.82
N ARG A 305 -36.32 -4.60 27.51
CA ARG A 305 -37.29 -5.26 28.41
C ARG A 305 -38.67 -5.53 27.82
N HIS A 306 -39.03 -5.01 26.65
CA HIS A 306 -40.33 -5.34 26.06
C HIS A 306 -40.25 -5.48 24.53
N GLN A 307 -40.45 -6.72 24.07
CA GLN A 307 -40.74 -7.03 22.67
C GLN A 307 -42.03 -6.33 22.24
N THR A 308 -41.95 -5.42 21.27
CA THR A 308 -43.09 -5.15 20.39
C THR A 308 -42.64 -5.06 18.93
N ASN A 309 -43.39 -5.77 18.09
CA ASN A 309 -43.38 -5.63 16.64
C ASN A 309 -43.78 -4.20 16.27
N THR A 310 -42.89 -3.44 15.65
CA THR A 310 -43.28 -2.22 14.94
C THR A 310 -43.04 -2.40 13.45
N ASN A 311 -44.15 -2.44 12.72
CA ASN A 311 -44.16 -2.42 11.27
C ASN A 311 -43.61 -1.08 10.79
N THR A 312 -42.74 -1.17 9.79
CA THR A 312 -42.09 -0.07 9.06
C THR A 312 -43.07 0.99 8.57
N THR A 313 -43.25 2.07 9.34
CA THR A 313 -43.94 3.31 8.92
C THR A 313 -42.98 4.43 8.55
N PHE A 314 -41.67 4.26 8.79
CA PHE A 314 -40.65 5.25 8.48
C PHE A 314 -40.56 5.58 6.97
N PHE A 315 -40.66 4.57 6.10
CA PHE A 315 -40.60 4.77 4.65
C PHE A 315 -41.87 5.38 4.05
N ALA A 316 -43.01 5.29 4.73
CA ALA A 316 -44.28 5.84 4.22
C ALA A 316 -44.28 7.38 4.22
N GLY A 317 -43.52 8.02 5.12
CA GLY A 317 -43.38 9.47 5.19
C GLY A 317 -42.51 10.08 4.08
N LEU A 318 -41.65 9.29 3.44
CA LEU A 318 -40.85 9.73 2.29
C LEU A 318 -41.63 9.76 0.97
N VAL A 319 -42.84 9.19 0.97
CA VAL A 319 -43.66 9.02 -0.25
C VAL A 319 -44.64 10.18 -0.46
N ASN A 320 -44.98 10.95 0.59
CA ASN A 320 -45.96 12.02 0.48
C ASN A 320 -45.37 13.40 0.79
N HIS A 321 -44.93 14.10 -0.25
CA HIS A 321 -45.26 15.52 -0.42
C HIS A 321 -45.17 15.92 -1.91
N GLN A 322 -46.31 16.36 -2.44
CA GLN A 322 -46.42 17.06 -3.71
C GLN A 322 -45.82 18.47 -3.58
N SER A 323 -44.90 18.84 -4.47
CA SER A 323 -44.84 20.16 -5.13
C SER A 323 -43.73 20.17 -6.19
N GLU A 324 -44.17 20.02 -7.44
CA GLU A 324 -43.57 20.51 -8.69
C GLU A 324 -42.04 20.70 -8.76
N LYS A 325 -41.33 19.63 -9.13
CA LYS A 325 -40.05 19.72 -9.87
C LYS A 325 -40.05 18.67 -10.97
N LYS A 326 -39.51 19.02 -12.16
CA LYS A 326 -39.36 18.17 -13.36
C LYS A 326 -39.26 16.69 -12.97
N LEU A 327 -40.30 15.90 -13.27
CA LEU A 327 -40.31 14.45 -13.09
C LEU A 327 -39.14 13.85 -13.87
N LEU A 328 -38.02 13.64 -13.19
CA LEU A 328 -36.91 12.87 -13.76
C LEU A 328 -37.46 11.47 -14.03
N ARG A 329 -37.29 11.00 -15.26
CA ARG A 329 -37.76 9.66 -15.67
C ARG A 329 -37.12 8.63 -14.74
N ARG A 330 -37.92 7.76 -14.13
CA ARG A 330 -37.42 6.72 -13.23
C ARG A 330 -36.33 5.90 -13.92
N PRO A 331 -35.21 5.63 -13.23
CA PRO A 331 -34.11 4.87 -13.81
C PRO A 331 -34.58 3.46 -14.17
N GLN A 332 -34.24 3.01 -15.37
CA GLN A 332 -34.56 1.67 -15.84
C GLN A 332 -33.30 0.83 -15.93
N VAL A 333 -33.38 -0.41 -15.44
CA VAL A 333 -32.30 -1.41 -15.48
C VAL A 333 -32.75 -2.61 -16.31
N LYS A 334 -31.82 -3.26 -17.00
CA LYS A 334 -32.07 -4.55 -17.65
C LYS A 334 -31.60 -5.69 -16.74
N THR A 335 -32.37 -6.75 -16.66
CA THR A 335 -32.17 -7.85 -15.68
C THR A 335 -31.19 -8.95 -16.11
N GLY A 336 -30.74 -8.97 -17.37
CA GLY A 336 -29.89 -10.03 -17.90
C GLY A 336 -28.41 -9.86 -17.58
N PHE A 337 -27.59 -10.75 -18.15
CA PHE A 337 -26.14 -10.82 -17.90
C PHE A 337 -25.47 -9.45 -18.08
N LEU A 338 -24.79 -8.98 -17.02
CA LEU A 338 -24.11 -7.68 -16.94
C LEU A 338 -24.98 -6.45 -17.29
N GLY A 339 -26.31 -6.57 -17.22
CA GLY A 339 -27.22 -5.48 -17.59
C GLY A 339 -27.37 -5.26 -19.11
N LEU A 340 -26.91 -6.19 -19.94
CA LEU A 340 -26.92 -6.06 -21.40
C LEU A 340 -28.21 -6.61 -22.04
N PHE A 341 -28.71 -7.72 -21.50
CA PHE A 341 -29.86 -8.47 -22.02
C PHE A 341 -31.07 -8.37 -21.08
N GLY A 342 -32.27 -8.71 -21.56
CA GLY A 342 -33.49 -8.75 -20.76
C GLY A 342 -34.38 -7.48 -20.83
N PRO A 343 -35.62 -7.58 -20.31
CA PRO A 343 -36.58 -6.47 -20.32
C PRO A 343 -36.10 -5.31 -19.45
N LYS A 344 -36.48 -4.08 -19.85
CA LYS A 344 -36.24 -2.87 -19.04
C LYS A 344 -37.27 -2.83 -17.92
N VAL A 345 -36.80 -2.86 -16.67
CA VAL A 345 -37.62 -2.83 -15.46
C VAL A 345 -37.28 -1.58 -14.66
N ASP A 346 -38.22 -1.08 -13.86
CA ASP A 346 -37.95 0.04 -12.94
C ASP A 346 -36.88 -0.39 -11.94
N ALA A 347 -35.75 0.33 -11.91
CA ALA A 347 -34.60 -0.03 -11.09
C ALA A 347 -34.92 0.08 -9.60
N ILE A 348 -35.73 1.06 -9.21
CA ILE A 348 -36.10 1.26 -7.81
C ILE A 348 -36.92 0.06 -7.32
N GLU A 349 -38.00 -0.27 -8.02
CA GLU A 349 -38.86 -1.39 -7.63
C GLU A 349 -38.13 -2.73 -7.64
N TYR A 350 -37.28 -2.96 -8.66
CA TYR A 350 -36.48 -4.16 -8.76
C TYR A 350 -35.51 -4.31 -7.58
N TYR A 351 -34.73 -3.27 -7.27
CA TYR A 351 -33.77 -3.32 -6.17
C TYR A 351 -34.44 -3.35 -4.80
N THR A 352 -35.61 -2.72 -4.62
CA THR A 352 -36.40 -2.85 -3.39
C THR A 352 -36.83 -4.30 -3.15
N LYS A 353 -37.40 -4.97 -4.16
CA LYS A 353 -37.78 -6.39 -4.05
C LYS A 353 -36.57 -7.29 -3.80
N LEU A 354 -35.46 -7.03 -4.48
CA LEU A 354 -34.20 -7.76 -4.29
C LEU A 354 -33.67 -7.59 -2.85
N PHE A 355 -33.69 -6.36 -2.34
CA PHE A 355 -33.28 -6.05 -0.97
C PHE A 355 -34.17 -6.76 0.05
N GLU A 356 -35.49 -6.68 -0.09
CA GLU A 356 -36.44 -7.38 0.79
C GLU A 356 -36.23 -8.91 0.79
N GLN A 357 -35.98 -9.50 -0.38
CA GLN A 357 -35.69 -10.93 -0.49
C GLN A 357 -34.39 -11.30 0.25
N LEU A 358 -33.32 -10.53 0.04
CA LEU A 358 -32.03 -10.76 0.68
C LEU A 358 -32.08 -10.48 2.19
N ASP A 359 -32.89 -9.51 2.62
CA ASP A 359 -33.12 -9.19 4.03
C ASP A 359 -33.82 -10.34 4.76
N LYS A 360 -34.86 -10.93 4.14
CA LYS A 360 -35.52 -12.15 4.64
C LYS A 360 -34.53 -13.30 4.76
N GLN A 361 -33.72 -13.55 3.73
CA GLN A 361 -32.69 -14.59 3.76
C GLN A 361 -31.66 -14.34 4.87
N ALA A 362 -31.25 -13.09 5.08
CA ALA A 362 -30.32 -12.73 6.15
C ALA A 362 -30.95 -12.94 7.54
N MET A 363 -32.24 -12.61 7.71
CA MET A 363 -32.97 -12.87 8.96
C MET A 363 -33.13 -14.37 9.24
N GLU A 364 -33.47 -15.16 8.23
CA GLU A 364 -33.53 -16.63 8.34
C GLU A 364 -32.17 -17.22 8.69
N ALA A 365 -31.10 -16.77 8.03
CA ALA A 365 -29.74 -17.18 8.34
C ALA A 365 -29.30 -16.77 9.75
N ARG A 366 -29.78 -15.65 10.31
CA ARG A 366 -29.51 -15.29 11.71
C ARG A 366 -30.25 -16.19 12.71
N LYS A 367 -31.45 -16.65 12.35
CA LYS A 367 -32.29 -17.51 13.20
C LYS A 367 -31.91 -18.98 13.15
N SER A 368 -31.18 -19.43 12.13
CA SER A 368 -30.79 -20.84 12.01
C SER A 368 -29.97 -21.28 13.23
N PRO A 369 -30.39 -22.33 13.96
CA PRO A 369 -29.67 -22.79 15.14
C PRO A 369 -28.34 -23.42 14.72
N GLY A 370 -27.26 -23.00 15.40
CA GLY A 370 -25.99 -23.74 15.40
C GLY A 370 -25.08 -23.49 14.20
N TYR A 371 -24.52 -22.29 14.11
CA TYR A 371 -23.25 -22.15 13.40
C TYR A 371 -22.18 -22.95 14.16
N GLU A 372 -21.45 -23.81 13.44
CA GLU A 372 -20.37 -24.61 14.03
C GLU A 372 -19.32 -23.69 14.67
N MET A 373 -18.90 -24.07 15.87
CA MET A 373 -17.82 -23.39 16.59
C MET A 373 -16.48 -23.74 15.94
N THR A 374 -15.72 -22.71 15.61
CA THR A 374 -14.41 -22.87 14.99
C THR A 374 -13.34 -23.18 16.04
N ASN A 375 -12.12 -23.39 15.57
CA ASN A 375 -10.92 -23.55 16.39
C ASN A 375 -10.33 -22.22 16.88
N VAL A 376 -11.02 -21.09 16.72
CA VAL A 376 -10.51 -19.77 17.12
C VAL A 376 -11.49 -19.06 18.05
N GLY A 377 -10.96 -18.34 19.03
CA GLY A 377 -11.75 -17.58 19.99
C GLY A 377 -11.01 -16.35 20.48
N PHE A 378 -11.74 -15.45 21.12
CA PHE A 378 -11.22 -14.26 21.78
C PHE A 378 -11.45 -14.37 23.27
N VAL A 379 -10.43 -14.08 24.06
CA VAL A 379 -10.49 -14.02 25.53
C VAL A 379 -10.10 -12.63 25.95
N THR A 380 -10.99 -11.95 26.65
CA THR A 380 -10.76 -10.60 27.18
C THR A 380 -10.55 -10.71 28.68
N PHE A 381 -9.43 -10.18 29.15
CA PHE A 381 -9.09 -10.11 30.56
C PHE A 381 -9.50 -8.76 31.15
N GLU A 382 -9.66 -8.69 32.46
CA GLU A 382 -9.89 -7.40 33.13
C GLU A 382 -8.65 -6.49 33.01
N ASN A 383 -7.46 -7.08 33.06
CA ASN A 383 -6.17 -6.39 33.06
C ASN A 383 -5.35 -6.65 31.79
N MET A 384 -4.68 -5.62 31.27
CA MET A 384 -3.75 -5.74 30.12
C MET A 384 -2.56 -6.66 30.44
N SER A 385 -2.07 -6.66 31.67
CA SER A 385 -0.95 -7.52 32.10
C SER A 385 -1.27 -9.01 31.90
N SER A 386 -2.48 -9.45 32.26
CA SER A 386 -2.94 -10.83 32.06
C SER A 386 -2.99 -11.21 30.58
N ALA A 387 -3.45 -10.31 29.71
CA ALA A 387 -3.45 -10.53 28.26
C ALA A 387 -2.03 -10.70 27.70
N VAL A 388 -1.09 -9.86 28.14
CA VAL A 388 0.32 -9.94 27.72
C VAL A 388 0.98 -11.22 28.22
N ILE A 389 0.72 -11.62 29.47
CA ILE A 389 1.22 -12.88 30.02
C ILE A 389 0.66 -14.06 29.22
N ALA A 390 -0.66 -14.10 29.00
CA ALA A 390 -1.33 -15.15 28.22
C ALA A 390 -0.76 -15.28 26.81
N ALA A 391 -0.40 -14.17 26.15
CA ALA A 391 0.17 -14.17 24.81
C ALA A 391 1.64 -14.63 24.74
N GLN A 392 2.37 -14.63 25.86
CA GLN A 392 3.79 -14.98 25.90
C GLN A 392 4.04 -16.41 26.41
N ILE A 393 3.11 -16.98 27.17
CA ILE A 393 3.26 -18.33 27.73
C ILE A 393 2.80 -19.42 26.74
N ALA A 394 3.44 -20.59 26.82
CA ALA A 394 2.94 -21.79 26.15
C ALA A 394 1.83 -22.41 27.00
N ILE A 395 0.58 -22.20 26.60
CA ILE A 395 -0.60 -22.58 27.38
C ILE A 395 -0.89 -24.08 27.31
N HIS A 396 -0.65 -24.71 26.15
CA HIS A 396 -0.95 -26.11 25.92
C HIS A 396 0.33 -26.88 25.54
N PRO A 397 0.53 -28.12 26.01
CA PRO A 397 1.74 -28.89 25.73
C PRO A 397 1.86 -29.31 24.25
N GLU A 398 0.73 -29.59 23.59
CA GLU A 398 0.74 -29.94 22.17
C GLU A 398 0.90 -28.69 21.29
N PRO A 399 1.79 -28.74 20.28
CA PRO A 399 1.95 -27.64 19.34
C PRO A 399 0.67 -27.43 18.52
N PHE A 400 0.44 -26.18 18.10
CA PHE A 400 -0.76 -25.74 17.35
C PHE A 400 -2.08 -25.73 18.11
N ASN A 401 -2.09 -26.13 19.38
CA ASN A 401 -3.28 -26.06 20.23
C ASN A 401 -3.20 -24.86 21.17
N CYS A 402 -4.32 -24.15 21.33
CA CYS A 402 -4.47 -22.95 22.17
C CYS A 402 -3.32 -21.93 22.05
N ARG A 403 -2.83 -21.68 20.82
CA ARG A 403 -1.82 -20.66 20.58
C ARG A 403 -2.46 -19.28 20.74
N THR A 404 -1.94 -18.51 21.68
CA THR A 404 -2.40 -17.17 22.05
C THR A 404 -1.52 -16.08 21.48
N VAL A 405 -2.16 -15.02 20.99
CA VAL A 405 -1.53 -13.78 20.56
C VAL A 405 -2.41 -12.62 21.01
N ILE A 406 -1.84 -11.45 21.30
CA ILE A 406 -2.65 -10.25 21.58
C ILE A 406 -3.66 -10.02 20.45
N ALA A 407 -4.91 -9.72 20.81
CA ALA A 407 -5.96 -9.50 19.85
C ALA A 407 -5.75 -8.16 19.13
N TYR A 408 -5.88 -8.21 17.81
CA TYR A 408 -5.82 -7.03 16.97
C TYR A 408 -7.08 -6.17 17.10
N GLU A 409 -7.03 -4.94 16.57
CA GLU A 409 -8.23 -4.11 16.51
C GLU A 409 -9.32 -4.81 15.68
N PRO A 410 -10.61 -4.80 16.08
CA PRO A 410 -11.67 -5.52 15.37
C PRO A 410 -11.83 -5.14 13.89
N ARG A 411 -11.34 -3.97 13.49
CA ARG A 411 -11.33 -3.46 12.11
C ARG A 411 -10.22 -4.08 11.26
N ASP A 412 -9.12 -4.47 11.89
CA ASP A 412 -7.96 -5.05 11.22
C ASP A 412 -8.11 -6.56 11.03
N VAL A 413 -9.03 -7.19 11.77
CA VAL A 413 -9.30 -8.64 11.69
C VAL A 413 -10.01 -9.00 10.38
N VAL A 414 -9.35 -9.83 9.57
CA VAL A 414 -9.90 -10.42 8.34
C VAL A 414 -10.75 -11.64 8.72
N TRP A 415 -12.01 -11.40 9.07
CA TRP A 415 -12.95 -12.42 9.53
C TRP A 415 -13.15 -13.62 8.60
N GLN A 416 -12.81 -13.48 7.31
CA GLN A 416 -12.89 -14.57 6.32
C GLN A 416 -11.82 -15.64 6.57
N ASN A 417 -10.65 -15.25 7.10
CA ASN A 417 -9.47 -16.10 7.24
C ASN A 417 -9.26 -16.55 8.72
N VAL A 418 -10.10 -16.10 9.64
CA VAL A 418 -9.98 -16.41 11.07
C VAL A 418 -10.12 -17.91 11.36
N SER A 419 -10.94 -18.66 10.61
CA SER A 419 -11.29 -20.05 10.92
C SER A 419 -10.28 -21.11 10.43
N ILE A 420 -9.14 -20.69 9.90
CA ILE A 420 -8.19 -21.59 9.25
C ILE A 420 -7.39 -22.37 10.31
N ARG A 421 -7.09 -23.64 10.00
CA ARG A 421 -6.35 -24.52 10.92
C ARG A 421 -4.85 -24.26 10.86
N GLY A 422 -4.14 -24.48 11.98
CA GLY A 422 -2.70 -24.21 12.06
C GLY A 422 -1.84 -25.00 11.07
N ARG A 423 -2.17 -26.27 10.81
CA ARG A 423 -1.43 -27.09 9.81
C ARG A 423 -1.70 -26.66 8.37
N GLU A 424 -2.93 -26.25 8.10
CA GLU A 424 -3.36 -25.74 6.79
C GLU A 424 -2.62 -24.43 6.47
N ARG A 425 -2.47 -23.55 7.46
CA ARG A 425 -1.67 -22.33 7.35
C ARG A 425 -0.25 -22.60 6.90
N ILE A 426 0.45 -23.56 7.50
CA ILE A 426 1.84 -23.88 7.11
C ILE A 426 1.92 -24.34 5.64
N VAL A 427 1.00 -25.20 5.20
CA VAL A 427 0.98 -25.68 3.81
C VAL A 427 0.76 -24.52 2.84
N ARG A 428 -0.16 -23.62 3.18
CA ARG A 428 -0.46 -22.43 2.37
C ARG A 428 0.69 -21.43 2.38
N ASP A 429 1.32 -21.18 3.52
CA ASP A 429 2.52 -20.34 3.62
C ASP A 429 3.64 -20.87 2.72
N ILE A 430 3.91 -22.19 2.72
CA ILE A 430 4.91 -22.80 1.84
C ILE A 430 4.53 -22.62 0.37
N LEU A 431 3.25 -22.82 0.03
CA LEU A 431 2.74 -22.63 -1.33
C LEU A 431 2.90 -21.18 -1.78
N ILE A 432 2.52 -20.19 -0.96
CA ILE A 432 2.64 -18.76 -1.25
C ILE A 432 4.10 -18.35 -1.41
N TRP A 433 5.00 -18.82 -0.52
CA TRP A 433 6.43 -18.58 -0.65
C TRP A 433 6.97 -19.17 -1.96
N SER A 434 6.55 -20.38 -2.32
CA SER A 434 6.96 -21.01 -3.58
C SER A 434 6.48 -20.23 -4.82
N ILE A 435 5.23 -19.75 -4.82
CA ILE A 435 4.66 -18.92 -5.88
C ILE A 435 5.38 -17.58 -5.95
N THR A 436 5.64 -16.94 -4.81
CA THR A 436 6.36 -15.65 -4.74
C THR A 436 7.76 -15.78 -5.30
N VAL A 437 8.50 -16.82 -4.93
CA VAL A 437 9.85 -17.08 -5.46
C VAL A 437 9.80 -17.33 -6.96
N ALA A 438 8.86 -18.16 -7.43
CA ALA A 438 8.67 -18.41 -8.87
C ALA A 438 8.36 -17.10 -9.61
N LEU A 439 7.44 -16.29 -9.08
CA LEU A 439 7.07 -15.00 -9.65
C LEU A 439 8.30 -14.10 -9.80
N VAL A 440 9.13 -13.95 -8.76
CA VAL A 440 10.36 -13.14 -8.83
C VAL A 440 11.28 -13.60 -9.95
N PHE A 441 11.51 -14.91 -10.10
CA PHE A 441 12.34 -15.45 -11.17
C PHE A 441 11.74 -15.23 -12.56
N PHE A 442 10.44 -15.49 -12.72
CA PHE A 442 9.76 -15.33 -14.00
C PHE A 442 9.52 -13.85 -14.37
N TRP A 443 9.49 -12.94 -13.39
CA TRP A 443 9.29 -11.50 -13.61
C TRP A 443 10.48 -10.82 -14.29
N VAL A 444 11.66 -11.44 -14.29
CA VAL A 444 12.80 -10.98 -15.09
C VAL A 444 12.51 -11.02 -16.59
N ILE A 445 11.72 -12.01 -17.04
CA ILE A 445 11.39 -12.21 -18.46
C ILE A 445 10.63 -11.01 -19.05
N PRO A 446 9.48 -10.54 -18.49
CA PRO A 446 8.78 -9.40 -19.05
C PRO A 446 9.61 -8.11 -18.96
N ILE A 447 10.39 -7.89 -17.89
CA ILE A 447 11.23 -6.70 -17.74
C ILE A 447 12.29 -6.64 -18.84
N THR A 448 13.01 -7.74 -19.04
CA THR A 448 14.06 -7.83 -20.07
C THR A 448 13.47 -7.77 -21.48
N ALA A 449 12.32 -8.39 -21.70
CA ALA A 449 11.60 -8.30 -22.98
C ALA A 449 11.20 -6.86 -23.30
N VAL A 450 10.56 -6.16 -22.36
CA VAL A 450 10.18 -4.74 -22.50
C VAL A 450 11.40 -3.88 -22.82
N SER A 451 12.47 -4.02 -22.04
CA SER A 451 13.72 -3.27 -22.25
C SER A 451 14.34 -3.56 -23.63
N SER A 452 14.34 -4.83 -24.06
CA SER A 452 14.86 -5.23 -25.37
C SER A 452 14.02 -4.70 -26.53
N PHE A 453 12.68 -4.72 -26.42
CA PHE A 453 11.77 -4.23 -27.46
C PHE A 453 11.88 -2.72 -27.67
N THR A 454 12.25 -1.97 -26.64
CA THR A 454 12.44 -0.52 -26.74
C THR A 454 13.82 -0.12 -27.31
N SER A 455 14.72 -1.09 -27.56
CA SER A 455 15.99 -0.80 -28.20
C SER A 455 15.80 -0.37 -29.67
N ILE A 456 16.62 0.57 -30.14
CA ILE A 456 16.55 1.07 -31.53
C ILE A 456 16.71 -0.05 -32.56
N LYS A 457 17.53 -1.05 -32.23
CA LYS A 457 17.80 -2.22 -33.08
C LYS A 457 16.54 -3.08 -33.23
N ALA A 458 15.78 -3.26 -32.15
CA ALA A 458 14.51 -3.98 -32.19
C ALA A 458 13.43 -3.19 -32.93
N ILE A 459 13.33 -1.88 -32.71
CA ILE A 459 12.38 -1.00 -33.40
C ILE A 459 12.65 -0.98 -34.91
N ARG A 460 13.91 -0.86 -35.33
CA ARG A 460 14.29 -0.92 -36.75
C ARG A 460 13.92 -2.25 -37.41
N LYS A 461 14.00 -3.37 -36.66
CA LYS A 461 13.58 -4.69 -37.15
C LYS A 461 12.06 -4.82 -37.24
N ALA A 462 11.30 -4.22 -36.32
CA ALA A 462 9.84 -4.32 -36.26
C ALA A 462 9.12 -3.33 -37.19
N ALA A 463 9.59 -2.09 -37.25
CA ALA A 463 8.99 -1.00 -38.02
C ALA A 463 10.08 -0.05 -38.54
N PRO A 464 10.65 -0.30 -39.75
CA PRO A 464 11.73 0.51 -40.29
C PRO A 464 11.33 1.97 -40.50
N GLN A 465 10.09 2.24 -40.93
CA GLN A 465 9.55 3.60 -41.13
C GLN A 465 9.57 4.44 -39.84
N ILE A 466 9.27 3.81 -38.70
CA ILE A 466 9.27 4.50 -37.40
C ILE A 466 10.71 4.74 -36.95
N ALA A 467 11.61 3.79 -37.18
CA ALA A 467 13.03 3.94 -36.86
C ALA A 467 13.67 5.09 -37.65
N ASP A 468 13.34 5.24 -38.93
CA ASP A 468 13.86 6.32 -39.77
C ASP A 468 13.42 7.72 -39.26
N ILE A 469 12.15 7.86 -38.85
CA ILE A 469 11.63 9.10 -38.22
C ILE A 469 12.32 9.35 -36.87
N LEU A 470 12.59 8.29 -36.13
CA LEU A 470 13.20 8.38 -34.81
C LEU A 470 14.66 8.81 -34.89
N GLU A 471 15.39 8.35 -35.91
CA GLU A 471 16.76 8.76 -36.19
C GLU A 471 16.87 10.20 -36.73
N GLN A 472 15.80 10.74 -37.33
CA GLN A 472 15.74 12.14 -37.77
C GLN A 472 15.60 13.13 -36.60
N HIS A 473 14.99 12.71 -35.49
CA HIS A 473 14.73 13.58 -34.34
C HIS A 473 15.39 13.05 -33.06
N GLU A 474 16.54 13.65 -32.68
CA GLU A 474 17.29 13.27 -31.48
C GLU A 474 16.45 13.30 -30.18
N LEU A 475 15.53 14.27 -30.05
CA LEU A 475 14.63 14.38 -28.89
C LEU A 475 13.68 13.18 -28.79
N LEU A 476 13.13 12.74 -29.92
CA LEU A 476 12.18 11.63 -29.97
C LEU A 476 12.91 10.31 -29.72
N GLN A 477 14.12 10.15 -30.27
CA GLN A 477 14.98 9.01 -30.00
C GLN A 477 15.30 8.85 -28.51
N ASN A 478 15.69 9.95 -27.85
CA ASN A 478 16.03 9.95 -26.43
C ASN A 478 14.81 9.65 -25.55
N LEU A 479 13.64 10.20 -25.91
CA LEU A 479 12.39 9.94 -25.20
C LEU A 479 11.98 8.47 -25.31
N ILE A 480 12.02 7.89 -26.51
CA ILE A 480 11.66 6.48 -26.69
C ILE A 480 12.69 5.55 -26.03
N GLN A 481 14.00 5.80 -26.14
CA GLN A 481 15.00 4.90 -25.58
C GLN A 481 15.13 5.00 -24.05
N GLY A 482 14.93 6.18 -23.45
CA GLY A 482 15.08 6.37 -22.00
C GLY A 482 13.77 6.30 -21.21
N PHE A 483 12.70 6.91 -21.73
CA PHE A 483 11.46 7.11 -20.98
C PHE A 483 10.47 5.95 -21.16
N LEU A 484 10.31 5.45 -22.38
CA LEU A 484 9.34 4.38 -22.67
C LEU A 484 9.63 3.06 -21.91
N PRO A 485 10.87 2.55 -21.80
CA PRO A 485 11.12 1.34 -21.00
C PRO A 485 10.83 1.61 -19.53
N THR A 486 11.18 2.79 -19.03
CA THR A 486 10.94 3.18 -17.63
C THR A 486 9.45 3.22 -17.31
N ILE A 487 8.61 3.80 -18.19
CA ILE A 487 7.15 3.78 -18.03
C ILE A 487 6.62 2.35 -18.09
N LEU A 488 7.03 1.55 -19.08
CA LEU A 488 6.53 0.20 -19.25
C LEU A 488 6.92 -0.71 -18.07
N VAL A 489 8.13 -0.55 -17.55
CA VAL A 489 8.56 -1.22 -16.31
C VAL A 489 7.73 -0.74 -15.13
N ASN A 490 7.50 0.57 -14.96
CA ASN A 490 6.65 1.07 -13.87
C ASN A 490 5.19 0.58 -13.97
N LEU A 491 4.62 0.53 -15.18
CA LEU A 491 3.28 -0.03 -15.43
C LEU A 491 3.25 -1.52 -15.11
N SER A 492 4.29 -2.26 -15.50
CA SER A 492 4.43 -3.68 -15.14
C SER A 492 4.49 -3.82 -13.61
N MET A 493 5.32 -3.02 -12.93
CA MET A 493 5.42 -3.02 -11.46
C MET A 493 4.12 -2.60 -10.78
N MET A 494 3.24 -1.83 -11.42
CA MET A 494 1.91 -1.51 -10.89
C MET A 494 0.96 -2.71 -10.90
N ILE A 495 1.17 -3.67 -11.82
CA ILE A 495 0.40 -4.92 -11.87
C ILE A 495 0.80 -5.85 -10.73
N LEU A 496 2.06 -5.78 -10.27
CA LEU A 496 2.61 -6.70 -9.28
C LEU A 496 1.86 -6.67 -7.93
N PRO A 497 1.56 -5.51 -7.31
CA PRO A 497 0.69 -5.45 -6.13
C PRO A 497 -0.69 -6.05 -6.35
N LEU A 498 -1.28 -5.92 -7.54
CA LEU A 498 -2.60 -6.52 -7.83
C LEU A 498 -2.54 -8.05 -7.90
N ILE A 499 -1.45 -8.60 -8.42
CA ILE A 499 -1.20 -10.05 -8.44
C ILE A 499 -0.99 -10.56 -7.01
N PHE A 500 -0.20 -9.83 -6.22
CA PHE A 500 -0.03 -10.16 -4.81
C PHE A 500 -1.36 -10.05 -4.07
N ASP A 501 -2.08 -8.93 -4.13
CA ASP A 501 -3.39 -8.78 -3.47
C ASP A 501 -4.39 -9.86 -3.92
N GLY A 502 -4.43 -10.25 -5.20
CA GLY A 502 -5.27 -11.34 -5.67
C GLY A 502 -4.89 -12.70 -5.08
N SER A 503 -3.59 -13.01 -5.06
CA SER A 503 -3.07 -14.26 -4.47
C SER A 503 -3.15 -14.25 -2.94
N VAL A 504 -3.04 -13.08 -2.32
CA VAL A 504 -3.01 -12.83 -0.88
C VAL A 504 -4.44 -12.77 -0.32
N SER A 505 -5.38 -12.15 -1.01
CA SER A 505 -6.77 -12.04 -0.54
C SER A 505 -7.56 -13.34 -0.62
N ASP A 506 -7.24 -14.19 -1.60
CA ASP A 506 -7.83 -15.52 -1.71
C ASP A 506 -7.04 -16.58 -0.90
N GLU A 507 -5.74 -16.36 -0.64
CA GLU A 507 -4.86 -17.43 -0.11
C GLU A 507 -3.95 -17.10 1.09
N VAL A 508 -3.73 -15.85 1.50
CA VAL A 508 -2.86 -15.52 2.66
C VAL A 508 -3.65 -15.47 3.97
N ASP A 509 -3.17 -16.27 4.91
CA ASP A 509 -3.82 -16.67 6.14
C ASP A 509 -3.57 -15.78 7.33
N ASP A 510 -3.17 -14.54 7.05
CA ASP A 510 -3.05 -13.57 8.09
C ASP A 510 -4.44 -13.18 8.56
N ILE A 511 -4.60 -13.34 9.87
CA ILE A 511 -5.80 -12.97 10.60
C ILE A 511 -6.04 -11.46 10.46
N THR A 512 -5.05 -10.69 9.97
CA THR A 512 -5.08 -9.24 9.88
C THR A 512 -4.43 -8.65 8.65
N PHE A 513 -4.89 -7.45 8.27
CA PHE A 513 -4.24 -6.59 7.28
C PHE A 513 -2.87 -6.03 7.72
N SER A 514 -2.63 -5.93 9.02
CA SER A 514 -1.47 -5.24 9.61
C SER A 514 -0.28 -6.18 9.93
N ALA A 515 -0.23 -7.38 9.36
CA ALA A 515 0.87 -8.32 9.55
C ALA A 515 2.06 -7.95 8.63
N CYS A 516 2.75 -6.86 8.98
CA CYS A 516 4.12 -6.58 8.56
C CYS A 516 4.79 -5.67 9.60
#